data_AF-A0A2S2QJS6-F1
#
_entry.id   AF-A0A2S2QJS6-F1
#
_cell.length_a   1.000
_cell.length_b   1.000
_cell.length_c   1.000
_cell.angle_alpha   90.00
_cell.angle_beta   90.00
_cell.angle_gamma   90.00
#
_symmetry.space_group_name_H-M   'P 1'
#
loop_
_entity.id
_entity.type
_entity.pdbx_description
1 polymer ?
#
loop_
_entity_poly.entity_id
_entity_poly.type
_entity_poly.pdbx_seq_one_letter_code
_entity_poly.pdbx_strand_id
1 'polypeptide(L)'
;MFRLCNKYIFYTSCSKCKITSNVCLNLVFHKSTLSAQNKKQKLEKNICKFHYDALDIFTNTLILKNITKWNTHKLSHTNELFKVKSDSIFKLCDDTDLLIKYLQQCVDGYSTVTESTLKHFMLTMAKHGQIDGLILIEKLNKKYNYSIKKSALQLNFAEAYWTNDNLDSMFNIFEEIYPTESTKINYVLEPIINTIVKSRGIASVIMVSKFVNSIVIKYDNYHPMCTLWKYFFLSDLYNDNLEAEKLLRQNKDLMKYIQYLVPIITNYSLKKHNVDCVRRLMVILLKYNQIEIYQWVLRSLFEYYYTLGNVGQCKEIMKHSIALNIPITKKHQSQLINMVLKNKQPQQINKEVTETIFKLMF
;
A
#
# COMPACT_ATOMS: atom_id res chain seq x y z
N MET A 1 -43.98 14.00 -0.90
CA MET A 1 -43.18 14.50 0.23
C MET A 1 -41.74 14.66 -0.25
N PHE A 2 -41.29 15.89 -0.46
CA PHE A 2 -39.99 16.23 -1.06
C PHE A 2 -38.83 15.80 -0.15
N ARG A 3 -37.90 14.97 -0.65
CA ARG A 3 -36.61 14.72 -0.01
C ARG A 3 -35.60 15.73 -0.55
N LEU A 4 -35.22 16.70 0.27
CA LEU A 4 -34.09 17.59 0.02
C LEU A 4 -32.78 16.80 0.21
N CYS A 5 -32.05 16.57 -0.88
CA CYS A 5 -30.65 16.16 -0.83
C CYS A 5 -29.78 17.42 -0.71
N ASN A 6 -29.24 17.70 0.48
CA ASN A 6 -28.22 18.72 0.62
C ASN A 6 -26.88 18.19 0.07
N LYS A 7 -26.48 18.68 -1.11
CA LYS A 7 -25.11 18.58 -1.61
C LYS A 7 -24.28 19.66 -0.93
N TYR A 8 -23.30 19.26 -0.13
CA TYR A 8 -22.23 20.17 0.29
C TYR A 8 -21.05 20.01 -0.66
N ILE A 9 -20.74 21.09 -1.37
CA ILE A 9 -19.53 21.23 -2.19
C ILE A 9 -18.49 21.89 -1.31
N PHE A 10 -17.43 21.17 -0.95
CA PHE A 10 -16.27 21.78 -0.30
C PHE A 10 -15.25 22.19 -1.36
N TYR A 11 -14.87 23.46 -1.32
CA TYR A 11 -13.76 24.00 -2.10
C TYR A 11 -12.51 23.95 -1.23
N THR A 12 -11.62 22.99 -1.48
CA THR A 12 -10.26 23.04 -0.94
C THR A 12 -9.38 23.74 -1.97
N SER A 13 -9.12 25.03 -1.75
CA SER A 13 -8.13 25.78 -2.53
C SER A 13 -6.75 25.63 -1.89
N CYS A 14 -5.82 24.99 -2.60
CA CYS A 14 -4.40 25.13 -2.28
C CYS A 14 -3.95 26.52 -2.74
N SER A 15 -3.66 27.43 -1.79
CA SER A 15 -3.21 28.80 -2.08
C SER A 15 -1.91 28.87 -2.89
N LYS A 16 -1.09 27.80 -2.86
CA LYS A 16 0.14 27.69 -3.65
C LYS A 16 -0.04 27.06 -5.04
N CYS A 17 -1.11 26.29 -5.25
CA CYS A 17 -1.22 25.41 -6.42
C CYS A 17 -2.25 25.86 -7.46
N LYS A 18 -3.23 26.71 -7.11
CA LYS A 18 -4.40 27.09 -7.95
C LYS A 18 -5.16 25.91 -8.60
N ILE A 19 -4.95 24.67 -8.14
CA ILE A 19 -5.71 23.50 -8.58
C ILE A 19 -6.95 23.37 -7.68
N THR A 20 -8.13 23.45 -8.29
CA THR A 20 -9.40 23.09 -7.66
C THR A 20 -9.69 21.61 -7.94
N SER A 21 -9.66 20.78 -6.91
CA SER A 21 -10.13 19.39 -7.00
C SER A 21 -11.52 19.28 -6.37
N ASN A 22 -12.47 18.74 -7.13
CA ASN A 22 -13.80 18.43 -6.63
C ASN A 22 -13.76 17.05 -5.97
N VAL A 23 -13.92 17.00 -4.64
CA VAL A 23 -14.09 15.76 -3.91
C VAL A 23 -15.57 15.64 -3.52
N CYS A 24 -16.28 14.66 -4.10
CA CYS A 24 -17.63 14.31 -3.67
C CYS A 24 -17.55 13.31 -2.52
N LEU A 25 -17.90 13.73 -1.32
CA LEU A 25 -18.14 12.85 -0.18
C LEU A 25 -19.64 12.54 -0.09
N ASN A 26 -20.00 11.26 -0.22
CA ASN A 26 -21.33 10.78 0.17
C ASN A 26 -21.28 10.41 1.66
N LEU A 27 -21.74 11.32 2.52
CA LEU A 27 -21.94 11.05 3.94
C LEU A 27 -23.44 10.85 4.20
N VAL A 28 -23.81 9.65 4.62
CA VAL A 28 -25.16 9.36 5.15
C VAL A 28 -25.09 9.52 6.66
N PHE A 29 -25.66 10.61 7.19
CA PHE A 29 -25.89 10.76 8.63
C PHE A 29 -27.27 10.21 8.98
N HIS A 30 -27.33 9.22 9.88
CA HIS A 30 -28.57 8.84 10.55
C HIS A 30 -28.70 9.60 11.87
N LYS A 31 -29.73 10.45 11.95
CA LYS A 31 -30.18 11.11 13.17
C LYS A 31 -30.93 10.09 14.02
N SER A 32 -30.45 9.82 15.24
CA SER A 32 -31.11 8.95 16.20
C SER A 32 -32.23 9.68 16.91
N THR A 33 -33.45 9.16 16.82
CA THR A 33 -34.54 9.40 17.78
C THR A 33 -34.99 8.06 18.33
N LEU A 34 -35.10 8.00 19.67
CA LEU A 34 -35.57 6.85 20.44
C LEU A 34 -37.01 6.45 20.05
N SER A 35 -37.27 5.15 19.96
CA SER A 35 -38.22 4.44 20.85
C SER A 35 -38.31 2.94 20.55
N ALA A 36 -38.43 2.18 21.65
CA ALA A 36 -39.07 0.88 21.85
C ALA A 36 -38.77 -0.33 20.92
N GLN A 37 -38.05 -1.28 21.54
CA GLN A 37 -38.18 -2.74 21.47
C GLN A 37 -38.65 -3.38 20.15
N ASN A 38 -37.71 -4.08 19.49
CA ASN A 38 -37.87 -5.51 19.20
C ASN A 38 -36.57 -6.17 18.74
N LYS A 39 -36.30 -7.36 19.28
CA LYS A 39 -35.12 -8.19 19.03
C LYS A 39 -35.01 -8.55 17.54
N LYS A 40 -33.94 -8.10 16.88
CA LYS A 40 -33.33 -8.75 15.71
C LYS A 40 -31.82 -8.54 15.79
N GLN A 41 -31.08 -9.65 15.84
CA GLN A 41 -29.62 -9.67 15.68
C GLN A 41 -29.24 -8.90 14.42
N LYS A 42 -28.56 -7.77 14.60
CA LYS A 42 -28.03 -6.95 13.53
C LYS A 42 -26.57 -7.37 13.35
N LEU A 43 -26.30 -8.07 12.26
CA LEU A 43 -24.94 -8.35 11.80
C LEU A 43 -24.31 -7.00 11.39
N GLU A 44 -23.55 -6.40 12.29
CA GLU A 44 -22.74 -5.22 11.99
C GLU A 44 -21.65 -5.63 11.00
N LYS A 45 -21.88 -5.33 9.72
CA LYS A 45 -20.82 -5.36 8.71
C LYS A 45 -19.80 -4.31 9.11
N ASN A 46 -18.63 -4.77 9.56
CA ASN A 46 -17.41 -3.97 9.67
C ASN A 46 -17.11 -3.39 8.29
N ILE A 47 -17.55 -2.15 8.07
CA ILE A 47 -17.12 -1.35 6.93
C ILE A 47 -15.62 -1.14 7.11
N CYS A 48 -14.85 -1.64 6.15
CA CYS A 48 -13.42 -1.41 6.05
C CYS A 48 -13.10 0.08 6.24
N LYS A 49 -12.56 0.43 7.41
CA LYS A 49 -11.87 1.69 7.64
C LYS A 49 -10.50 1.63 6.95
N PHE A 50 -10.52 1.54 5.62
CA PHE A 50 -9.33 1.82 4.82
C PHE A 50 -9.37 3.30 4.48
N HIS A 51 -8.61 4.10 5.22
CA HIS A 51 -7.85 5.23 4.70
C HIS A 51 -7.18 5.95 5.87
N TYR A 52 -5.87 6.21 5.69
CA TYR A 52 -5.07 7.25 6.32
C TYR A 52 -5.26 7.41 7.84
N ASP A 53 -4.42 6.73 8.62
CA ASP A 53 -3.78 7.29 9.82
C ASP A 53 -2.98 6.18 10.53
N ALA A 54 -1.76 5.94 10.03
CA ALA A 54 -0.70 5.24 10.77
C ALA A 54 0.66 5.53 10.11
N LEU A 55 0.96 6.80 9.86
CA LEU A 55 2.32 7.23 9.55
C LEU A 55 3.01 7.48 10.89
N ASP A 56 3.67 6.45 11.44
CA ASP A 56 4.73 6.72 12.40
C ASP A 56 5.88 5.69 12.32
N ILE A 57 7.04 6.24 11.97
CA ILE A 57 8.41 5.76 12.17
C ILE A 57 8.84 4.51 11.37
N PHE A 58 8.08 3.42 11.37
CA PHE A 58 8.50 2.17 10.71
C PHE A 58 8.58 2.31 9.18
N THR A 59 7.56 2.93 8.57
CA THR A 59 7.53 3.16 7.12
C THR A 59 8.59 4.13 6.67
N ASN A 60 8.89 5.17 7.45
CA ASN A 60 9.88 6.13 7.00
C ASN A 60 11.24 5.44 6.83
N THR A 61 11.68 4.59 7.76
CA THR A 61 12.98 3.91 7.60
C THR A 61 12.97 2.88 6.47
N LEU A 62 11.94 2.02 6.37
CA LEU A 62 11.89 0.98 5.35
C LEU A 62 11.61 1.53 3.93
N ILE A 63 10.75 2.55 3.81
CA ILE A 63 10.48 3.27 2.55
C ILE A 63 11.70 4.11 2.16
N LEU A 64 12.31 4.85 3.08
CA LEU A 64 13.50 5.66 2.78
C LEU A 64 14.68 4.77 2.39
N LYS A 65 14.89 3.61 3.03
CA LYS A 65 15.98 2.68 2.66
C LYS A 65 15.74 2.02 1.30
N ASN A 66 14.49 1.72 0.92
CA ASN A 66 14.18 1.27 -0.45
C ASN A 66 14.41 2.36 -1.51
N ILE A 67 14.32 3.64 -1.14
CA ILE A 67 14.64 4.77 -2.02
C ILE A 67 16.17 5.03 -2.07
N THR A 68 16.90 4.79 -0.98
CA THR A 68 18.35 5.09 -0.89
C THR A 68 19.29 3.93 -1.22
N LYS A 69 18.87 2.66 -1.12
CA LYS A 69 19.71 1.49 -1.50
C LYS A 69 20.08 1.49 -3.00
N TRP A 70 19.42 2.31 -3.82
CA TRP A 70 19.71 2.49 -5.24
C TRP A 70 20.60 3.71 -5.55
N ASN A 71 20.96 4.55 -4.56
CA ASN A 71 21.56 5.86 -4.85
C ASN A 71 22.92 6.19 -4.23
N THR A 72 23.54 5.40 -3.36
CA THR A 72 24.90 5.75 -2.89
C THR A 72 25.77 4.55 -2.56
N HIS A 73 26.71 4.28 -3.47
CA HIS A 73 28.03 3.78 -3.09
C HIS A 73 28.85 4.93 -2.50
N LYS A 74 29.59 4.61 -1.43
CA LYS A 74 30.66 5.38 -0.76
C LYS A 74 30.21 6.53 0.14
N LEU A 75 30.46 6.37 1.43
CA LEU A 75 31.26 7.34 2.17
C LEU A 75 31.98 6.66 3.33
N SER A 76 33.25 7.04 3.50
CA SER A 76 34.30 6.42 4.30
C SER A 76 34.32 6.90 5.76
N HIS A 77 34.72 6.00 6.64
CA HIS A 77 34.98 6.22 8.07
C HIS A 77 36.23 7.06 8.35
N THR A 78 36.19 7.83 9.44
CA THR A 78 37.37 8.16 10.26
C THR A 78 37.01 8.04 11.74
N ASN A 79 37.86 7.32 12.48
CA ASN A 79 37.79 7.09 13.91
C ASN A 79 38.64 8.12 14.66
N GLU A 80 38.16 8.64 15.78
CA GLU A 80 39.00 8.92 16.96
C GLU A 80 38.14 9.09 18.24
N LEU A 81 38.65 8.53 19.35
CA LEU A 81 37.93 8.23 20.59
C LEU A 81 38.26 9.29 21.66
N PHE A 82 37.24 9.91 22.27
CA PHE A 82 37.42 10.66 23.53
C PHE A 82 36.41 10.23 24.61
N LYS A 83 36.92 10.04 25.83
CA LYS A 83 36.14 9.91 27.07
C LYS A 83 35.44 11.24 27.36
N VAL A 84 34.14 11.35 27.07
CA VAL A 84 33.34 12.55 27.34
C VAL A 84 31.96 12.15 27.92
N LYS A 85 31.44 13.01 28.81
CA LYS A 85 30.20 12.83 29.58
C LYS A 85 28.98 12.50 28.71
N SER A 86 28.12 11.64 29.26
CA SER A 86 27.24 10.66 28.61
C SER A 86 26.11 11.15 27.71
N ASP A 87 25.76 12.44 27.70
CA ASP A 87 24.43 12.82 27.20
C ASP A 87 24.43 13.47 25.79
N SER A 88 25.60 13.84 25.25
CA SER A 88 25.70 14.51 23.94
C SER A 88 26.26 13.66 22.79
N ILE A 89 27.01 12.58 23.07
CA ILE A 89 27.70 11.77 22.04
C ILE A 89 26.74 10.86 21.27
N PHE A 90 25.69 10.36 21.93
CA PHE A 90 24.84 9.31 21.37
C PHE A 90 23.72 9.80 20.45
N LYS A 91 23.56 11.12 20.29
CA LYS A 91 22.56 11.66 19.36
C LYS A 91 22.87 11.35 17.89
N LEU A 92 24.07 10.86 17.56
CA LEU A 92 24.56 10.71 16.19
C LEU A 92 25.45 9.47 15.94
N CYS A 93 25.61 8.56 16.92
CA CYS A 93 26.47 7.40 16.73
C CYS A 93 25.74 6.32 15.92
N ASP A 94 26.01 6.24 14.62
CA ASP A 94 25.56 5.16 13.73
C ASP A 94 26.53 3.96 13.73
N ASP A 95 27.63 4.02 14.48
CA ASP A 95 28.58 2.91 14.63
C ASP A 95 28.02 1.85 15.58
N THR A 96 27.52 0.76 14.99
CA THR A 96 26.86 -0.30 15.74
C THR A 96 27.78 -1.09 16.65
N ASP A 97 29.08 -1.20 16.33
CA ASP A 97 30.01 -1.98 17.13
C ASP A 97 30.36 -1.25 18.43
N LEU A 98 30.53 0.08 18.35
CA LEU A 98 30.69 0.94 19.52
C LEU A 98 29.45 0.90 20.40
N LEU A 99 28.26 0.97 19.80
CA LEU A 99 27.00 0.87 20.53
C LEU A 99 26.84 -0.48 21.23
N ILE A 100 27.18 -1.60 20.59
CA ILE A 100 27.14 -2.93 21.21
C ILE A 100 28.08 -3.00 22.42
N LYS A 101 29.31 -2.49 22.30
CA LYS A 101 30.26 -2.42 23.43
C LYS A 101 29.71 -1.59 24.59
N TYR A 102 29.09 -0.44 24.30
CA TYR A 102 28.46 0.40 25.33
C TYR A 102 27.27 -0.31 25.99
N LEU A 103 26.39 -0.96 25.22
CA LEU A 103 25.28 -1.74 25.74
C LEU A 103 25.77 -2.87 26.66
N GLN A 104 26.86 -3.54 26.29
CA GLN A 104 27.48 -4.57 27.13
C GLN A 104 27.97 -4.00 28.46
N GLN A 105 28.65 -2.85 28.46
CA GLN A 105 29.06 -2.16 29.70
C GLN A 105 27.86 -1.81 30.60
N CYS A 106 26.71 -1.44 30.02
CA CYS A 106 25.48 -1.22 30.78
C CYS A 106 24.91 -2.52 31.38
N VAL A 107 24.98 -3.63 30.65
CA VAL A 107 24.57 -4.96 31.16
C VAL A 107 25.46 -5.36 32.33
N ASP A 108 26.77 -5.14 32.22
CA ASP A 108 27.77 -5.47 33.24
C ASP A 108 27.73 -4.51 34.46
N GLY A 109 27.00 -3.40 34.35
CA GLY A 109 26.80 -2.43 35.44
C GLY A 109 27.87 -1.34 35.54
N TYR A 110 28.77 -1.23 34.56
CA TYR A 110 29.77 -0.16 34.50
C TYR A 110 29.18 1.19 34.08
N SER A 111 28.02 1.17 33.41
CA SER A 111 27.33 2.35 32.89
C SER A 111 25.81 2.23 33.04
N THR A 112 25.09 3.35 33.01
CA THR A 112 23.62 3.38 32.93
C THR A 112 23.19 3.97 31.59
N VAL A 113 22.07 3.48 31.05
CA VAL A 113 21.44 4.02 29.84
C VAL A 113 20.03 4.50 30.20
N THR A 114 19.50 5.53 29.54
CA THR A 114 18.11 5.96 29.76
C THR A 114 17.15 5.21 28.83
N GLU A 115 15.86 5.16 29.16
CA GLU A 115 14.86 4.53 28.29
C GLU A 115 14.81 5.16 26.90
N SER A 116 14.93 6.50 26.81
CA SER A 116 14.93 7.22 25.53
C SER A 116 16.13 6.87 24.66
N THR A 117 17.32 6.80 25.25
CA THR A 117 18.55 6.40 24.55
C THR A 117 18.46 4.92 24.12
N LEU A 118 17.91 4.05 24.96
CA LEU A 118 17.72 2.64 24.63
C LEU A 118 16.75 2.46 23.45
N LYS A 119 15.65 3.22 23.40
CA LYS A 119 14.73 3.26 22.26
C LYS A 119 15.43 3.74 20.97
N HIS A 120 16.31 4.74 21.06
CA HIS A 120 17.08 5.20 19.92
C HIS A 120 18.03 4.12 19.40
N PHE A 121 18.81 3.48 20.29
CA PHE A 121 19.70 2.39 19.92
C PHE A 121 18.94 1.20 19.33
N MET A 122 17.76 0.89 19.84
CA MET A 122 16.90 -0.17 19.30
C MET A 122 16.60 0.05 17.81
N LEU A 123 16.21 1.28 17.44
CA LEU A 123 15.96 1.64 16.05
C LEU A 123 17.23 1.56 15.21
N THR A 124 18.37 2.02 15.73
CA THR A 124 19.67 1.95 15.04
C THR A 124 20.11 0.50 14.81
N MET A 125 19.97 -0.37 15.81
CA MET A 125 20.30 -1.80 15.71
C MET A 125 19.41 -2.51 14.70
N ALA A 126 18.10 -2.26 14.73
CA ALA A 126 17.14 -2.81 13.77
C ALA A 126 17.49 -2.43 12.32
N LYS A 127 17.74 -1.14 12.09
CA LYS A 127 18.09 -0.59 10.78
C LYS A 127 19.38 -1.20 10.21
N HIS A 128 20.32 -1.60 11.05
CA HIS A 128 21.60 -2.18 10.63
C HIS A 128 21.64 -3.71 10.70
N GLY A 129 20.55 -4.39 11.08
CA GLY A 129 20.51 -5.85 11.16
C GLY A 129 21.25 -6.43 12.37
N GLN A 130 21.50 -5.64 13.42
CA GLN A 130 22.31 -6.04 14.56
C GLN A 130 21.48 -6.75 15.63
N ILE A 131 21.30 -8.07 15.44
CA ILE A 131 20.49 -8.92 16.34
C ILE A 131 21.09 -8.96 17.76
N ASP A 132 22.41 -9.06 17.89
CA ASP A 132 23.08 -9.11 19.19
C ASP A 132 22.84 -7.84 20.02
N GLY A 133 22.87 -6.68 19.36
CA GLY A 133 22.51 -5.41 19.98
C GLY A 133 21.07 -5.39 20.50
N LEU A 134 20.11 -5.92 19.73
CA LEU A 134 18.72 -6.02 20.17
C LEU A 134 18.54 -6.98 21.36
N ILE A 135 19.31 -8.07 21.43
CA ILE A 135 19.31 -8.99 22.57
C ILE A 135 19.81 -8.28 23.85
N LEU A 136 20.88 -7.47 23.75
CA LEU A 136 21.37 -6.68 24.87
C LEU A 136 20.32 -5.64 25.32
N ILE A 137 19.65 -5.00 24.38
CA ILE A 137 18.56 -4.05 24.64
C ILE A 137 17.41 -4.71 25.38
N GLU A 138 17.00 -5.92 24.98
CA GLU A 138 15.93 -6.66 25.68
C GLU A 138 16.34 -7.00 27.13
N LYS A 139 17.59 -7.41 27.35
CA LYS A 139 18.13 -7.67 28.70
C LYS A 139 18.10 -6.41 29.57
N LEU A 140 18.52 -5.27 29.01
CA LEU A 140 18.50 -3.98 29.71
C LEU A 140 17.09 -3.51 30.02
N ASN A 141 16.15 -3.69 29.08
CA ASN A 141 14.74 -3.37 29.28
C ASN A 141 14.16 -4.12 30.49
N LYS A 142 14.52 -5.41 30.65
CA LYS A 142 14.13 -6.23 31.81
C LYS A 142 14.87 -5.79 33.08
N LYS A 143 16.19 -5.58 33.02
CA LYS A 143 17.04 -5.21 34.17
C LYS A 143 16.60 -3.92 34.84
N TYR A 144 16.27 -2.90 34.05
CA TYR A 144 15.88 -1.57 34.54
C TYR A 144 14.37 -1.35 34.58
N ASN A 145 13.57 -2.37 34.26
CA ASN A 145 12.10 -2.31 34.20
C ASN A 145 11.58 -1.14 33.35
N TYR A 146 12.19 -0.94 32.17
CA TYR A 146 11.74 0.08 31.23
C TYR A 146 10.42 -0.31 30.58
N SER A 147 9.67 0.69 30.12
CA SER A 147 8.32 0.51 29.59
C SER A 147 8.27 0.14 28.10
N ILE A 148 9.36 -0.40 27.52
CA ILE A 148 9.38 -0.81 26.11
C ILE A 148 8.56 -2.08 25.96
N LYS A 149 7.47 -1.97 25.18
CA LYS A 149 6.56 -3.09 24.90
C LYS A 149 7.28 -4.23 24.18
N LYS A 150 6.99 -5.48 24.57
CA LYS A 150 7.50 -6.70 23.91
C LYS A 150 7.20 -6.68 22.40
N SER A 151 6.00 -6.28 22.00
CA SER A 151 5.60 -6.20 20.60
C SER A 151 6.43 -5.19 19.79
N ALA A 152 6.83 -4.07 20.41
CA ALA A 152 7.70 -3.09 19.77
C ALA A 152 9.12 -3.65 19.59
N LEU A 153 9.66 -4.35 20.58
CA LEU A 153 10.95 -5.05 20.45
C LEU A 153 10.90 -6.10 19.32
N GLN A 154 9.83 -6.90 19.28
CA GLN A 154 9.63 -7.92 18.24
C GLN A 154 9.58 -7.32 16.83
N LEU A 155 8.89 -6.19 16.62
CA LEU A 155 8.91 -5.50 15.32
C LEU A 155 10.33 -5.06 14.92
N ASN A 156 11.16 -4.61 15.86
CA ASN A 156 12.56 -4.24 15.60
C ASN A 156 13.43 -5.47 15.27
N PHE A 157 13.20 -6.61 15.92
CA PHE A 157 13.83 -7.88 15.52
C PHE A 157 13.43 -8.29 14.10
N ALA A 158 12.15 -8.18 13.76
CA ALA A 158 11.68 -8.49 12.40
C ALA A 158 12.35 -7.60 11.35
N GLU A 159 12.52 -6.30 11.62
CA GLU A 159 13.25 -5.38 10.74
C GLU A 159 14.74 -5.73 10.62
N ALA A 160 15.38 -6.14 11.71
CA ALA A 160 16.77 -6.61 11.67
C ALA A 160 16.92 -7.88 10.83
N TYR A 161 16.01 -8.86 10.99
CA TYR A 161 16.00 -10.08 10.18
C TYR A 161 15.74 -9.79 8.70
N TRP A 162 14.83 -8.86 8.38
CA TRP A 162 14.65 -8.38 7.02
C TRP A 162 15.93 -7.78 6.43
N THR A 163 16.64 -6.97 7.22
CA THR A 163 17.91 -6.35 6.80
C THR A 163 18.99 -7.39 6.50
N ASN A 164 18.98 -8.51 7.23
CA ASN A 164 19.89 -9.65 7.04
C ASN A 164 19.38 -10.71 6.05
N ASP A 165 18.32 -10.39 5.29
CA ASP A 165 17.69 -11.31 4.32
C ASP A 165 17.18 -12.64 4.91
N ASN A 166 16.96 -12.68 6.24
CA ASN A 166 16.37 -13.81 6.93
C ASN A 166 14.84 -13.66 7.00
N LEU A 167 14.17 -13.98 5.90
CA LEU A 167 12.71 -13.88 5.78
C LEU A 167 11.95 -14.81 6.72
N ASP A 168 12.50 -16.00 6.98
CA ASP A 168 11.84 -17.01 7.81
C ASP A 168 11.68 -16.51 9.25
N SER A 169 12.77 -16.06 9.87
CA SER A 169 12.73 -15.46 11.21
C SER A 169 11.83 -14.22 11.28
N MET A 170 11.86 -13.37 10.25
CA MET A 170 11.00 -12.19 10.17
C MET A 170 9.51 -12.59 10.16
N PHE A 171 9.11 -13.52 9.28
CA PHE A 171 7.70 -13.94 9.17
C PHE A 171 7.21 -14.69 10.41
N ASN A 172 8.08 -15.49 11.04
CA ASN A 172 7.76 -16.17 12.30
C ASN A 172 7.41 -15.15 13.41
N ILE A 173 8.19 -14.06 13.52
CA ILE A 173 7.90 -12.98 14.46
C ILE A 173 6.58 -12.30 14.12
N PHE A 174 6.36 -11.94 12.85
CA PHE A 174 5.11 -11.31 12.45
C PHE A 174 3.90 -12.20 12.76
N GLU A 175 4.02 -13.51 12.58
CA GLU A 175 2.94 -14.44 12.89
C GLU A 175 2.63 -14.50 14.40
N GLU A 176 3.67 -14.50 15.25
CA GLU A 176 3.53 -14.49 16.72
C GLU A 176 2.77 -13.24 17.19
N ILE A 177 3.13 -12.05 16.67
CA ILE A 177 2.59 -10.78 17.18
C ILE A 177 1.35 -10.29 16.41
N TYR A 178 0.96 -10.98 15.32
CA TYR A 178 -0.17 -10.60 14.47
C TYR A 178 -1.49 -10.36 15.23
N PRO A 179 -1.91 -11.21 16.18
CA PRO A 179 -3.18 -11.00 16.89
C PRO A 179 -3.26 -9.65 17.60
N THR A 180 -2.11 -9.13 18.05
CA THR A 180 -2.02 -7.90 18.82
C THR A 180 -1.64 -6.67 18.00
N GLU A 181 -0.93 -6.85 16.89
CA GLU A 181 -0.33 -5.75 16.10
C GLU A 181 -0.68 -5.80 14.62
N SER A 182 -1.78 -6.46 14.25
CA SER A 182 -2.19 -6.72 12.86
C SER A 182 -2.19 -5.46 11.97
N THR A 183 -2.68 -4.32 12.46
CA THR A 183 -2.65 -3.04 11.74
C THR A 183 -1.23 -2.58 11.40
N LYS A 184 -0.31 -2.64 12.35
CA LYS A 184 1.09 -2.22 12.12
C LYS A 184 1.78 -3.19 11.17
N ILE A 185 1.60 -4.49 11.37
CA ILE A 185 2.19 -5.51 10.51
C ILE A 185 1.70 -5.38 9.08
N ASN A 186 0.39 -5.19 8.87
CA ASN A 186 -0.19 -4.98 7.55
C ASN A 186 0.47 -3.80 6.82
N TYR A 187 0.72 -2.72 7.54
CA TYR A 187 1.37 -1.53 7.02
C TYR A 187 2.87 -1.74 6.71
N VAL A 188 3.57 -2.48 7.57
CA VAL A 188 4.97 -2.92 7.37
C VAL A 188 5.10 -3.85 6.17
N LEU A 189 4.15 -4.76 6.00
CA LEU A 189 4.16 -5.79 4.96
C LEU A 189 4.00 -5.20 3.56
N GLU A 190 3.30 -4.08 3.40
CA GLU A 190 3.07 -3.50 2.07
C GLU A 190 4.37 -3.19 1.30
N PRO A 191 5.31 -2.39 1.83
CA PRO A 191 6.59 -2.16 1.16
C PRO A 191 7.45 -3.42 1.08
N ILE A 192 7.38 -4.34 2.04
CA ILE A 192 8.12 -5.62 2.02
C ILE A 192 7.65 -6.49 0.85
N ILE A 193 6.34 -6.67 0.70
CA ILE A 193 5.72 -7.42 -0.38
C ILE A 193 6.11 -6.81 -1.73
N ASN A 194 6.00 -5.49 -1.88
CA ASN A 194 6.42 -4.79 -3.09
C ASN A 194 7.87 -5.10 -3.46
N THR A 195 8.79 -5.03 -2.48
CA THR A 195 10.20 -5.36 -2.69
C THR A 195 10.37 -6.83 -3.07
N ILE A 196 9.71 -7.77 -2.38
CA ILE A 196 9.79 -9.20 -2.69
C ILE A 196 9.34 -9.47 -4.13
N VAL A 197 8.21 -8.93 -4.55
CA VAL A 197 7.67 -9.12 -5.91
C VAL A 197 8.59 -8.51 -6.96
N LYS A 198 9.14 -7.32 -6.72
CA LYS A 198 9.97 -6.61 -7.71
C LYS A 198 11.38 -7.16 -7.86
N SER A 199 12.02 -7.55 -6.77
CA SER A 199 13.48 -7.72 -6.75
C SER A 199 13.98 -9.02 -6.15
N ARG A 200 13.10 -9.87 -5.60
CA ARG A 200 13.53 -11.10 -4.92
C ARG A 200 13.09 -12.34 -5.70
N GLY A 201 13.96 -13.35 -5.68
CA GLY A 201 13.75 -14.60 -6.41
C GLY A 201 12.52 -15.38 -5.95
N ILE A 202 12.13 -16.37 -6.76
CA ILE A 202 10.95 -17.22 -6.61
C ILE A 202 10.77 -17.77 -5.17
N ALA A 203 11.86 -18.11 -4.49
CA ALA A 203 11.82 -18.60 -3.11
C ALA A 203 11.20 -17.58 -2.12
N SER A 204 11.54 -16.30 -2.25
CA SER A 204 11.01 -15.23 -1.38
C SER A 204 9.52 -15.01 -1.63
N VAL A 205 9.10 -15.08 -2.90
CA VAL A 205 7.70 -15.03 -3.32
C VAL A 205 6.90 -16.19 -2.70
N ILE A 206 7.46 -17.40 -2.71
CA ILE A 206 6.82 -18.57 -2.09
C ILE A 206 6.68 -18.38 -0.58
N MET A 207 7.72 -17.89 0.11
CA MET A 207 7.67 -17.63 1.56
C MET A 207 6.60 -16.61 1.91
N VAL A 208 6.57 -15.45 1.23
CA VAL A 208 5.55 -14.43 1.53
C VAL A 208 4.14 -14.90 1.19
N SER A 209 3.97 -15.68 0.11
CA SER A 209 2.67 -16.25 -0.25
C SER A 209 2.16 -17.22 0.81
N LYS A 210 3.04 -18.09 1.34
CA LYS A 210 2.71 -19.01 2.44
C LYS A 210 2.32 -18.25 3.70
N PHE A 211 3.11 -17.26 4.10
CA PHE A 211 2.83 -16.42 5.27
C PHE A 211 1.50 -15.67 5.12
N VAL A 212 1.27 -14.99 4.01
CA VAL A 212 0.02 -14.26 3.74
C VAL A 212 -1.19 -15.20 3.75
N ASN A 213 -1.04 -16.42 3.21
CA ASN A 213 -2.09 -17.44 3.28
C ASN A 213 -2.35 -17.92 4.71
N SER A 214 -1.31 -18.06 5.55
CA SER A 214 -1.50 -18.44 6.96
C SER A 214 -2.26 -17.35 7.73
N ILE A 215 -2.02 -16.08 7.43
CA ILE A 215 -2.77 -14.96 8.01
C ILE A 215 -4.26 -15.02 7.65
N VAL A 216 -4.60 -15.30 6.38
CA VAL A 216 -5.99 -15.46 5.95
C VAL A 216 -6.64 -16.63 6.67
N ILE A 217 -5.98 -17.80 6.71
CA ILE A 217 -6.53 -19.00 7.35
C ILE A 217 -6.74 -18.80 8.86
N LYS A 218 -5.78 -18.20 9.55
CA LYS A 218 -5.79 -18.06 11.01
C LYS A 218 -6.68 -16.92 11.50
N TYR A 219 -6.75 -15.82 10.76
CA TYR A 219 -7.32 -14.56 11.24
C TYR A 219 -8.42 -13.97 10.35
N ASP A 220 -8.76 -14.63 9.24
CA ASP A 220 -9.72 -14.12 8.23
C ASP A 220 -9.37 -12.70 7.72
N ASN A 221 -8.07 -12.36 7.76
CA ASN A 221 -7.59 -11.04 7.35
C ASN A 221 -6.98 -11.10 5.94
N TYR A 222 -7.76 -10.65 4.96
CA TYR A 222 -7.36 -10.60 3.56
C TYR A 222 -6.44 -9.44 3.19
N HIS A 223 -6.13 -8.52 4.10
CA HIS A 223 -5.36 -7.32 3.77
C HIS A 223 -3.97 -7.65 3.17
N PRO A 224 -3.11 -8.50 3.78
CA PRO A 224 -1.84 -8.85 3.17
C PRO A 224 -1.98 -9.56 1.82
N MET A 225 -3.04 -10.35 1.63
CA MET A 225 -3.31 -11.06 0.37
C MET A 225 -3.76 -10.14 -0.75
N CYS A 226 -4.59 -9.15 -0.43
CA CYS A 226 -4.93 -8.06 -1.36
C CYS A 226 -3.69 -7.29 -1.79
N THR A 227 -2.78 -7.01 -0.85
CA THR A 227 -1.53 -6.32 -1.13
C THR A 227 -0.60 -7.15 -2.01
N LEU A 228 -0.45 -8.44 -1.73
CA LEU A 228 0.30 -9.38 -2.58
C LEU A 228 -0.28 -9.46 -3.99
N TRP A 229 -1.61 -9.66 -4.10
CA TRP A 229 -2.31 -9.67 -5.38
C TRP A 229 -2.09 -8.37 -6.16
N LYS A 230 -2.20 -7.21 -5.49
CA LYS A 230 -2.02 -5.89 -6.11
C LYS A 230 -0.66 -5.78 -6.77
N TYR A 231 0.41 -6.17 -6.08
CA TYR A 231 1.76 -6.05 -6.62
C TYR A 231 2.04 -7.06 -7.73
N PHE A 232 1.53 -8.28 -7.64
CA PHE A 232 1.60 -9.21 -8.75
C PHE A 232 0.84 -8.73 -9.99
N PHE A 233 -0.38 -8.20 -9.80
CA PHE A 233 -1.21 -7.70 -10.89
C PHE A 233 -0.65 -6.46 -11.58
N LEU A 234 0.00 -5.59 -10.81
CA LEU A 234 0.65 -4.37 -11.32
C LEU A 234 2.06 -4.63 -11.88
N SER A 235 2.56 -5.87 -11.79
CA SER A 235 3.85 -6.21 -12.36
C SER A 235 3.79 -6.23 -13.89
N ASP A 236 4.87 -5.79 -14.50
CA ASP A 236 5.09 -5.87 -15.94
C ASP A 236 5.47 -7.30 -16.37
N LEU A 237 5.88 -8.15 -15.43
CA LEU A 237 6.25 -9.55 -15.70
C LEU A 237 5.00 -10.42 -15.88
N TYR A 238 4.96 -11.21 -16.95
CA TYR A 238 3.84 -12.11 -17.23
C TYR A 238 3.64 -13.17 -16.13
N ASN A 239 4.72 -13.74 -15.61
CA ASN A 239 4.66 -14.77 -14.56
C ASN A 239 4.01 -14.25 -13.28
N ASP A 240 4.28 -13.00 -12.89
CA ASP A 240 3.64 -12.37 -11.73
C ASP A 240 2.13 -12.21 -11.95
N ASN A 241 1.73 -11.80 -13.15
CA ASN A 241 0.32 -11.70 -13.51
C ASN A 241 -0.40 -13.06 -13.42
N LEU A 242 0.27 -14.15 -13.80
CA LEU A 242 -0.26 -15.52 -13.62
C LEU A 242 -0.41 -15.90 -12.14
N GLU A 243 0.53 -15.52 -11.29
CA GLU A 243 0.42 -15.73 -9.84
C GLU A 243 -0.72 -14.89 -9.23
N ALA A 244 -0.96 -13.66 -9.71
CA ALA A 244 -2.12 -12.86 -9.31
C ALA A 244 -3.45 -13.58 -9.63
N GLU A 245 -3.57 -14.15 -10.84
CA GLU A 245 -4.73 -14.94 -11.23
C GLU A 245 -4.88 -16.22 -10.41
N LYS A 246 -3.77 -16.89 -10.10
CA LYS A 246 -3.75 -18.09 -9.27
C LYS A 246 -4.20 -17.80 -7.85
N LEU A 247 -3.78 -16.69 -7.24
CA LEU A 247 -4.25 -16.26 -5.92
C LEU A 247 -5.78 -16.11 -5.88
N LEU A 248 -6.36 -15.46 -6.90
CA LEU A 248 -7.82 -15.31 -7.04
C LEU A 248 -8.55 -16.65 -7.18
N ARG A 249 -8.00 -17.59 -7.96
CA ARG A 249 -8.59 -18.93 -8.13
C ARG A 249 -8.58 -19.74 -6.84
N GLN A 250 -7.47 -19.64 -6.08
CA GLN A 250 -7.28 -20.38 -4.83
C GLN A 250 -8.11 -19.79 -3.68
N ASN A 251 -8.39 -18.48 -3.71
CA ASN A 251 -9.06 -17.76 -2.64
C ASN A 251 -10.35 -17.10 -3.14
N LYS A 252 -11.46 -17.83 -3.10
CA LYS A 252 -12.75 -17.38 -3.67
C LYS A 252 -13.25 -16.05 -3.10
N ASP A 253 -12.97 -15.78 -1.82
CA ASP A 253 -13.41 -14.56 -1.15
C ASP A 253 -12.52 -13.34 -1.43
N LEU A 254 -11.30 -13.55 -1.96
CA LEU A 254 -10.35 -12.47 -2.21
C LEU A 254 -10.92 -11.40 -3.14
N MET A 255 -11.78 -11.79 -4.09
CA MET A 255 -12.43 -10.84 -4.99
C MET A 255 -13.28 -9.80 -4.25
N LYS A 256 -13.94 -10.18 -3.14
CA LYS A 256 -14.76 -9.27 -2.32
C LYS A 256 -13.93 -8.11 -1.74
N TYR A 257 -12.63 -8.31 -1.58
CA TYR A 257 -11.72 -7.31 -1.04
C TYR A 257 -10.97 -6.54 -2.14
N ILE A 258 -10.54 -7.23 -3.20
CA ILE A 258 -9.88 -6.61 -4.36
C ILE A 258 -10.76 -5.57 -5.03
N GLN A 259 -12.08 -5.79 -5.02
CA GLN A 259 -13.05 -4.90 -5.63
C GLN A 259 -12.92 -3.43 -5.14
N TYR A 260 -12.45 -3.22 -3.91
CA TYR A 260 -12.19 -1.90 -3.32
C TYR A 260 -10.89 -1.24 -3.83
N LEU A 261 -9.95 -2.04 -4.32
CA LEU A 261 -8.70 -1.56 -4.92
C LEU A 261 -8.87 -1.15 -6.39
N VAL A 262 -9.89 -1.68 -7.06
CA VAL A 262 -10.14 -1.48 -8.50
C VAL A 262 -10.18 0.00 -8.90
N PRO A 263 -10.89 0.91 -8.18
CA PRO A 263 -10.89 2.32 -8.55
C PRO A 263 -9.52 2.97 -8.48
N ILE A 264 -8.73 2.62 -7.45
CA ILE A 264 -7.38 3.15 -7.23
C ILE A 264 -6.45 2.67 -8.34
N ILE A 265 -6.47 1.37 -8.64
CA ILE A 265 -5.66 0.76 -9.70
C ILE A 265 -6.03 1.36 -11.06
N THR A 266 -7.31 1.45 -11.38
CA THR A 266 -7.79 2.02 -12.65
C THR A 266 -7.30 3.46 -12.84
N ASN A 267 -7.49 4.31 -11.83
CA ASN A 267 -7.06 5.70 -11.90
C ASN A 267 -5.54 5.83 -12.02
N TYR A 268 -4.79 5.00 -11.29
CA TYR A 268 -3.33 4.96 -11.36
C TYR A 268 -2.85 4.55 -12.75
N SER A 269 -3.41 3.48 -13.31
CA SER A 269 -3.03 2.94 -14.63
C SER A 269 -3.38 3.91 -15.76
N LEU A 270 -4.57 4.51 -15.74
CA LEU A 270 -4.97 5.51 -16.75
C LEU A 270 -4.10 6.77 -16.71
N LYS A 271 -3.74 7.26 -15.51
CA LYS A 271 -2.78 8.38 -15.37
C LYS A 271 -1.40 8.09 -15.95
N LYS A 272 -1.01 6.81 -15.97
CA LYS A 272 0.24 6.34 -16.57
C LYS A 272 0.09 5.89 -18.03
N HIS A 273 -1.06 6.12 -18.65
CA HIS A 273 -1.40 5.62 -19.98
C HIS A 273 -1.30 4.09 -20.14
N ASN A 274 -1.27 3.33 -19.04
CA ASN A 274 -1.23 1.86 -19.06
C ASN A 274 -2.64 1.30 -19.21
N VAL A 275 -3.16 1.35 -20.44
CA VAL A 275 -4.49 0.84 -20.78
C VAL A 275 -4.57 -0.68 -20.67
N ASP A 276 -3.49 -1.39 -20.96
CA ASP A 276 -3.51 -2.86 -20.93
C ASP A 276 -3.73 -3.39 -19.51
N CYS A 277 -3.16 -2.74 -18.49
CA CYS A 277 -3.49 -3.02 -17.09
C CYS A 277 -4.99 -2.85 -16.81
N VAL A 278 -5.63 -1.80 -17.33
CA VAL A 278 -7.07 -1.57 -17.17
C VAL A 278 -7.89 -2.65 -17.88
N ARG A 279 -7.48 -3.05 -19.09
CA ARG A 279 -8.12 -4.15 -19.83
C ARG A 279 -8.01 -5.49 -19.08
N ARG A 280 -6.83 -5.82 -18.54
CA ARG A 280 -6.66 -7.02 -17.68
C ARG A 280 -7.60 -6.98 -16.49
N LEU A 281 -7.74 -5.81 -15.84
CA LEU A 281 -8.64 -5.63 -14.71
C LEU A 281 -10.10 -5.87 -15.12
N MET A 282 -10.52 -5.34 -16.26
CA MET A 282 -11.84 -5.57 -16.83
C MET A 282 -12.12 -7.05 -17.10
N VAL A 283 -11.16 -7.79 -17.66
CA VAL A 283 -11.27 -9.26 -17.87
C VAL A 283 -11.47 -9.99 -16.55
N ILE A 284 -10.70 -9.64 -15.51
CA ILE A 284 -10.87 -10.21 -14.17
C ILE A 284 -12.28 -9.92 -13.63
N LEU A 285 -12.75 -8.68 -13.73
CA LEU A 285 -14.08 -8.31 -13.23
C LEU A 285 -15.20 -9.09 -13.91
N LEU A 286 -15.12 -9.28 -15.24
CA LEU A 286 -16.08 -10.12 -15.97
C LEU A 286 -16.00 -11.59 -15.54
N LYS A 287 -14.79 -12.15 -15.43
CA LYS A 287 -14.54 -13.54 -15.01
C LYS A 287 -15.15 -13.86 -13.64
N TYR A 288 -15.20 -12.88 -12.74
CA TYR A 288 -15.78 -13.02 -11.39
C TYR A 288 -17.14 -12.33 -11.22
N ASN A 289 -17.83 -12.03 -12.33
CA ASN A 289 -19.18 -11.45 -12.36
C ASN A 289 -19.35 -10.14 -11.56
N GLN A 290 -18.33 -9.28 -11.54
CA GLN A 290 -18.32 -7.99 -10.85
C GLN A 290 -18.82 -6.85 -11.77
N ILE A 291 -20.06 -6.97 -12.26
CA ILE A 291 -20.60 -6.12 -13.33
C ILE A 291 -20.69 -4.63 -12.94
N GLU A 292 -21.09 -4.32 -11.70
CA GLU A 292 -21.19 -2.93 -11.24
C GLU A 292 -19.84 -2.19 -11.29
N ILE A 293 -18.79 -2.89 -10.86
CA ILE A 293 -17.44 -2.35 -10.81
C ILE A 293 -16.84 -2.31 -12.20
N TYR A 294 -17.08 -3.35 -13.02
CA TYR A 294 -16.74 -3.34 -14.43
C TYR A 294 -17.32 -2.13 -15.15
N GLN A 295 -18.61 -1.82 -14.91
CA GLN A 295 -19.28 -0.67 -15.51
C GLN A 295 -18.61 0.65 -15.09
N TRP A 296 -18.15 0.76 -13.85
CA TRP A 296 -17.39 1.91 -13.40
C TRP A 296 -16.05 2.03 -14.14
N VAL A 297 -15.28 0.93 -14.26
CA VAL A 297 -14.00 0.91 -14.98
C VAL A 297 -14.19 1.27 -16.46
N LEU A 298 -15.23 0.73 -17.10
CA LEU A 298 -15.59 1.02 -18.50
C LEU A 298 -15.86 2.51 -18.71
N ARG A 299 -16.59 3.16 -17.78
CA ARG A 299 -16.84 4.61 -17.83
C ARG A 299 -15.56 5.42 -17.65
N SER A 300 -14.69 5.03 -16.71
CA SER A 300 -13.39 5.68 -16.51
C SER A 300 -12.50 5.58 -17.75
N LEU A 301 -12.50 4.43 -18.42
CA LEU A 301 -11.79 4.23 -19.68
C LEU A 301 -12.39 5.05 -20.83
N PHE A 302 -13.72 5.16 -20.91
CA PHE A 302 -14.38 6.03 -21.88
C PHE A 302 -13.98 7.50 -21.68
N GLU A 303 -14.08 8.01 -20.45
CA GLU A 303 -13.73 9.41 -20.14
C GLU A 303 -12.25 9.68 -20.45
N TYR A 304 -11.36 8.72 -20.16
CA TYR A 304 -9.96 8.80 -20.57
C TYR A 304 -9.80 8.98 -22.09
N TYR A 305 -10.39 8.11 -22.92
CA TYR A 305 -10.29 8.25 -24.38
C TYR A 305 -11.01 9.49 -24.92
N TYR A 306 -12.11 9.90 -24.29
CA TYR A 306 -12.80 11.14 -24.61
C TYR A 306 -11.88 12.34 -24.41
N THR A 307 -11.16 12.41 -23.28
CA THR A 307 -10.19 13.48 -23.01
C THR A 307 -9.02 13.51 -23.99
N LEU A 308 -8.66 12.35 -24.56
CA LEU A 308 -7.65 12.25 -25.61
C LEU A 308 -8.18 12.54 -27.02
N GLY A 309 -9.48 12.81 -27.19
CA GLY A 309 -10.08 13.02 -28.50
C GLY A 309 -10.22 11.73 -29.34
N ASN A 310 -10.04 10.55 -28.74
CA ASN A 310 -10.02 9.28 -29.46
C ASN A 310 -11.44 8.73 -29.68
N VAL A 311 -12.09 9.21 -30.74
CA VAL A 311 -13.45 8.80 -31.12
C VAL A 311 -13.56 7.30 -31.41
N GLY A 312 -12.54 6.72 -32.06
CA GLY A 312 -12.55 5.29 -32.42
C GLY A 312 -12.68 4.40 -31.18
N GLN A 313 -11.86 4.65 -30.17
CA GLN A 313 -11.92 3.89 -28.92
C GLN A 313 -13.20 4.16 -28.13
N CYS A 314 -13.72 5.40 -28.14
CA CYS A 314 -15.01 5.70 -27.53
C CYS A 314 -16.18 4.96 -28.20
N LYS A 315 -16.16 4.82 -29.54
CA LYS A 315 -17.14 4.01 -30.29
C LYS A 315 -17.05 2.54 -29.93
N GLU A 316 -15.84 1.98 -29.87
CA GLU A 316 -15.63 0.58 -29.48
C GLU A 316 -16.12 0.29 -28.06
N ILE A 317 -15.85 1.19 -27.11
CA ILE A 317 -16.37 1.07 -25.74
C ILE A 317 -17.91 1.08 -25.72
N MET A 318 -18.54 1.96 -26.49
CA MET A 318 -20.00 2.01 -26.60
C MET A 318 -20.56 0.71 -27.20
N LYS A 319 -19.95 0.19 -28.26
CA LYS A 319 -20.32 -1.08 -28.89
C LYS A 319 -20.23 -2.24 -27.90
N HIS A 320 -19.12 -2.36 -27.16
CA HIS A 320 -18.96 -3.37 -26.12
C HIS A 320 -19.99 -3.24 -25.01
N SER A 321 -20.32 -2.00 -24.61
CA SER A 321 -21.32 -1.76 -23.58
C SER A 321 -22.72 -2.25 -23.97
N ILE A 322 -23.08 -2.06 -25.24
CA ILE A 322 -24.35 -2.53 -25.82
C ILE A 322 -24.33 -4.07 -25.90
N ALA A 323 -23.24 -4.64 -26.42
CA ALA A 323 -23.11 -6.10 -26.57
C ALA A 323 -23.20 -6.85 -25.24
N LEU A 324 -22.66 -6.28 -24.16
CA LEU A 324 -22.71 -6.87 -22.82
C LEU A 324 -23.97 -6.48 -22.02
N ASN A 325 -24.87 -5.68 -22.60
CA ASN A 325 -26.03 -5.10 -21.91
C ASN A 325 -25.66 -4.33 -20.62
N ILE A 326 -24.54 -3.61 -20.66
CA ILE A 326 -24.03 -2.81 -19.55
C ILE A 326 -24.20 -1.33 -19.93
N PRO A 327 -25.23 -0.64 -19.43
CA PRO A 327 -25.55 0.69 -19.92
C PRO A 327 -24.49 1.71 -19.53
N ILE A 328 -23.93 2.42 -20.50
CA ILE A 328 -23.20 3.66 -20.24
C ILE A 328 -24.22 4.79 -20.05
N THR A 329 -23.93 5.77 -19.19
CA THR A 329 -24.89 6.86 -18.91
C THR A 329 -25.16 7.72 -20.15
N LYS A 330 -26.36 8.31 -20.23
CA LYS A 330 -26.77 9.23 -21.32
C LYS A 330 -25.75 10.34 -21.59
N LYS A 331 -25.07 10.82 -20.54
CA LYS A 331 -23.99 11.81 -20.64
C LYS A 331 -22.90 11.37 -21.63
N HIS A 332 -22.42 10.13 -21.53
CA HIS A 332 -21.35 9.62 -22.39
C HIS A 332 -21.84 9.38 -23.83
N GLN A 333 -23.11 8.99 -24.01
CA GLN A 333 -23.71 8.92 -25.34
C GLN A 333 -23.73 10.30 -26.01
N SER A 334 -24.16 11.34 -25.29
CA SER A 334 -24.11 12.73 -25.77
C SER A 334 -22.68 13.21 -26.02
N GLN A 335 -21.72 12.85 -25.17
CA GLN A 335 -20.29 13.14 -25.39
C GLN A 335 -19.79 12.53 -26.71
N LEU A 336 -20.09 11.26 -26.98
CA LEU A 336 -19.70 10.60 -28.22
C LEU A 336 -20.33 11.25 -29.46
N ILE A 337 -21.64 11.55 -29.40
CA ILE A 337 -22.35 12.25 -30.48
C ILE A 337 -21.69 13.61 -30.75
N ASN A 338 -21.40 14.37 -29.69
CA ASN A 338 -20.73 15.66 -29.81
C ASN A 338 -19.34 15.53 -30.45
N MET A 339 -18.54 14.51 -30.10
CA MET A 339 -17.25 14.31 -30.76
C MET A 339 -17.42 13.99 -32.25
N VAL A 340 -18.34 13.09 -32.60
CA VAL A 340 -18.58 12.69 -33.99
C VAL A 340 -19.09 13.87 -34.84
N LEU A 341 -19.97 14.69 -34.28
CA LEU A 341 -20.54 15.85 -34.98
C LEU A 341 -19.57 17.04 -35.05
N LYS A 342 -18.75 17.27 -33.99
CA LYS A 342 -17.78 18.37 -33.93
C LYS A 342 -16.46 18.07 -34.64
N ASN A 343 -16.09 16.80 -34.84
CA ASN A 343 -14.87 16.40 -35.58
C ASN A 343 -14.96 16.59 -37.11
N LYS A 344 -15.79 17.51 -37.62
CA LYS A 344 -15.63 18.03 -38.99
C LYS A 344 -14.43 18.98 -39.13
N GLN A 345 -13.75 19.31 -38.04
CA GLN A 345 -12.40 19.87 -38.08
C GLN A 345 -11.47 19.01 -37.23
N PRO A 346 -10.37 18.47 -37.79
CA PRO A 346 -9.38 17.76 -37.00
C PRO A 346 -8.73 18.77 -36.04
N GLN A 347 -9.08 18.68 -34.76
CA GLN A 347 -8.24 19.27 -33.72
C GLN A 347 -6.86 18.64 -33.90
N GLN A 348 -5.82 19.48 -34.00
CA GLN A 348 -4.43 19.03 -34.08
C GLN A 348 -4.13 18.14 -32.88
N ILE A 349 -4.27 16.83 -33.09
CA ILE A 349 -3.71 15.82 -32.21
C ILE A 349 -2.23 16.14 -32.17
N ASN A 350 -1.70 16.42 -30.97
CA ASN A 350 -0.28 16.67 -30.79
C ASN A 350 0.47 15.42 -31.25
N LYS A 351 0.97 15.43 -32.49
CA LYS A 351 1.47 14.24 -33.20
C LYS A 351 2.52 13.49 -32.39
N GLU A 352 3.31 14.22 -31.59
CA GLU A 352 4.33 13.66 -30.69
C GLU A 352 3.76 12.70 -29.64
N VAL A 353 2.56 12.95 -29.09
CA VAL A 353 1.96 12.07 -28.06
C VAL A 353 1.44 10.78 -28.70
N THR A 354 0.82 10.88 -29.87
CA THR A 354 0.37 9.72 -30.65
C THR A 354 1.52 8.89 -31.21
N GLU A 355 2.61 9.49 -31.66
CA GLU A 355 3.80 8.77 -32.11
C GLU A 355 4.52 8.05 -30.97
N THR A 356 4.58 8.67 -29.78
CA THR A 356 5.19 8.04 -28.60
C THR A 356 4.34 6.85 -28.13
N ILE A 357 3.00 6.96 -28.17
CA ILE A 357 2.09 5.85 -27.85
C ILE A 357 2.20 4.72 -28.89
N PHE A 358 2.31 5.04 -30.18
CA PHE A 358 2.45 4.01 -31.22
C PHE A 358 3.80 3.30 -31.19
N LYS A 359 4.91 4.01 -30.89
CA LYS A 359 6.26 3.42 -30.75
C LYS A 359 6.45 2.57 -29.49
N LEU A 360 5.52 2.63 -28.54
CA LEU A 360 5.55 1.82 -27.31
C LEU A 360 4.61 0.61 -27.39
N MET A 361 3.79 0.51 -28.45
CA MET A 361 2.83 -0.59 -28.66
C MET A 361 3.24 -1.58 -29.76
N PHE A 362 4.34 -1.31 -30.46
CA PHE A 362 5.03 -2.19 -31.42
C PHE A 362 6.53 -2.08 -31.17
#